data_AF-A0AAU9T6H3-F1
#
_entry.id   AF-A0AAU9T6H3-F1
#
_cell.length_a   1.000
_cell.length_b   1.000
_cell.length_c   1.000
_cell.angle_alpha   90.00
_cell.angle_beta   90.00
_cell.angle_gamma   90.00
#
_symmetry.space_group_name_H-M   'P 1'
#
loop_
_entity.id
_entity.type
_entity.pdbx_description
1 polymer ?
#
loop_
_entity_poly.entity_id
_entity_poly.type
_entity_poly.pdbx_seq_one_letter_code
_entity_poly.pdbx_strand_id
1 'polypeptide(L)'
;NKVQLVVIAHDVDPIELVVWLPALCRKMEVPYCIVKGKSRLGAIVHQKTAACLCLTTVKNEDKMEFSKILEAIKANFNDKYDEYRKKWGGGIMGSKSQAKTKAKER
;
A
#
# COMPACT_ATOMS: atom_id res chain seq x y z
N ASN A 1 -17.59 5.39 12.10
CA ASN A 1 -16.70 4.42 11.41
C ASN A 1 -15.77 3.76 12.41
N LYS A 2 -15.72 2.42 12.48
CA LYS A 2 -14.97 1.65 13.49
C LYS A 2 -13.47 1.46 13.17
N VAL A 3 -13.01 1.89 11.99
CA VAL A 3 -11.66 1.64 11.48
C VAL A 3 -10.86 2.94 11.43
N GLN A 4 -9.62 2.88 11.90
CA GLN A 4 -8.69 4.01 11.95
C GLN A 4 -7.57 3.93 10.89
N LEU A 5 -7.06 2.73 10.60
CA LEU A 5 -6.01 2.51 9.59
C LEU A 5 -6.10 1.10 8.99
N VAL A 6 -5.85 0.99 7.69
CA VAL A 6 -5.71 -0.30 6.99
C VAL A 6 -4.30 -0.44 6.41
N VAL A 7 -3.66 -1.58 6.65
CA VAL A 7 -2.33 -1.92 6.12
C VAL A 7 -2.47 -3.12 5.20
N ILE A 8 -1.97 -3.01 3.97
CA ILE A 8 -2.10 -4.02 2.93
C ILE A 8 -0.71 -4.54 2.56
N ALA A 9 -0.51 -5.86 2.48
CA ALA A 9 0.73 -6.42 1.99
C ALA A 9 0.82 -6.37 0.46
N HIS A 10 2.01 -6.10 -0.09
CA HIS A 10 2.24 -6.03 -1.53
C HIS A 10 2.40 -7.39 -2.24
N ASP A 11 2.75 -8.44 -1.48
CA ASP A 11 3.20 -9.76 -1.95
C ASP A 11 2.14 -10.84 -1.69
N VAL A 12 0.87 -10.44 -1.64
CA VAL A 12 -0.25 -11.36 -1.51
C VAL A 12 -0.46 -12.09 -2.83
N ASP A 13 -0.61 -13.40 -2.72
CA ASP A 13 -0.87 -14.32 -3.82
C ASP A 13 -1.96 -15.28 -3.33
N PRO A 14 -3.16 -15.30 -3.94
CA PRO A 14 -3.61 -14.54 -5.11
C PRO A 14 -3.90 -13.04 -4.83
N ILE A 15 -3.61 -12.16 -5.79
CA ILE A 15 -3.69 -10.68 -5.62
C ILE A 15 -5.13 -10.14 -5.58
N GLU A 16 -6.08 -10.90 -6.12
CA GLU A 16 -7.51 -10.61 -6.15
C GLU A 16 -8.07 -10.40 -4.74
N LEU A 17 -7.45 -11.00 -3.73
CA LEU A 17 -7.82 -10.84 -2.32
C LEU A 17 -7.67 -9.39 -1.84
N VAL A 18 -6.73 -8.63 -2.40
CA VAL A 18 -6.37 -7.28 -1.91
C VAL A 18 -6.56 -6.17 -2.95
N VAL A 19 -6.71 -6.49 -4.23
CA VAL A 19 -6.77 -5.50 -5.32
C VAL A 19 -7.90 -4.47 -5.16
N TRP A 20 -9.02 -4.86 -4.55
CA TRP A 20 -10.19 -4.01 -4.35
C TRP A 20 -10.12 -3.15 -3.08
N LEU A 21 -9.20 -3.47 -2.14
CA LEU A 21 -9.12 -2.80 -0.84
C LEU A 21 -8.79 -1.29 -0.94
N PRO A 22 -7.81 -0.84 -1.77
CA PRO A 22 -7.55 0.59 -1.91
C PRO A 22 -8.77 1.39 -2.37
N ALA A 23 -9.59 0.82 -3.27
CA ALA A 23 -10.82 1.46 -3.74
C ALA A 23 -11.87 1.54 -2.63
N LEU A 24 -12.03 0.47 -1.84
CA LEU A 24 -12.93 0.45 -0.69
C LEU A 24 -12.50 1.48 0.36
N CYS A 25 -11.22 1.48 0.75
CA CYS A 25 -10.68 2.39 1.75
C CYS A 25 -10.89 3.85 1.36
N ARG A 26 -10.69 4.19 0.08
CA ARG A 26 -10.99 5.54 -0.42
C ARG A 26 -12.48 5.89 -0.32
N LYS A 27 -13.39 5.00 -0.75
CA LYS A 27 -14.84 5.25 -0.68
C LYS A 27 -15.33 5.46 0.75
N MET A 28 -14.70 4.78 1.70
CA MET A 28 -15.03 4.87 3.14
C MET A 28 -14.21 5.94 3.88
N GLU A 29 -13.38 6.70 3.17
CA GLU A 29 -12.47 7.73 3.71
C GLU A 29 -11.51 7.21 4.80
N VAL A 30 -11.12 5.94 4.69
CA VAL A 30 -10.19 5.28 5.61
C VAL A 30 -8.75 5.40 5.06
N PRO A 31 -7.78 5.85 5.88
CA PRO A 31 -6.37 5.84 5.50
C PRO A 31 -5.90 4.41 5.23
N TYR A 32 -5.20 4.20 4.12
CA TYR A 32 -4.59 2.92 3.81
C TYR A 32 -3.14 3.06 3.41
N CYS A 33 -2.33 2.04 3.69
CA CYS A 33 -0.96 1.95 3.22
C CYS A 33 -0.66 0.58 2.65
N ILE A 34 0.23 0.53 1.66
CA ILE A 34 0.75 -0.71 1.08
C ILE A 34 2.18 -0.90 1.57
N VAL A 35 2.43 -2.00 2.26
CA VAL A 35 3.70 -2.29 2.95
C VAL A 35 4.34 -3.55 2.36
N LYS A 36 5.68 -3.58 2.41
CA LYS A 36 6.45 -4.73 1.95
C LYS A 36 6.41 -5.88 2.97
N GLY A 37 5.97 -7.05 2.51
CA GLY A 37 6.09 -8.35 3.17
C GLY A 37 4.87 -8.73 4.01
N LYS A 38 4.07 -9.69 3.53
CA LYS A 38 2.96 -10.31 4.28
C LYS A 38 3.44 -11.08 5.51
N SER A 39 4.68 -11.56 5.49
CA SER A 39 5.33 -12.24 6.62
C SER A 39 5.58 -11.27 7.79
N ARG A 40 5.97 -10.02 7.48
CA ARG A 40 6.19 -8.98 8.49
C ARG A 40 4.87 -8.59 9.16
N LEU A 41 3.79 -8.49 8.40
CA LEU A 41 2.45 -8.27 8.98
C LEU A 41 2.00 -9.48 9.82
N GLY A 42 2.30 -10.70 9.36
CA GLY A 42 2.01 -11.93 10.10
C GLY A 42 2.67 -11.95 11.48
N ALA A 43 3.95 -11.56 11.58
CA ALA A 43 4.68 -11.53 12.84
C ALA A 43 4.02 -10.66 13.92
N ILE A 44 3.36 -9.55 13.53
CA ILE A 44 2.67 -8.64 14.47
C ILE A 44 1.46 -9.33 15.12
N VAL A 45 0.77 -10.21 14.37
CA VAL A 45 -0.42 -10.92 14.83
C VAL A 45 -0.13 -12.38 15.23
N HIS A 46 1.15 -12.71 15.44
CA HIS A 46 1.61 -14.07 15.78
C HIS A 46 1.18 -15.15 14.76
N GLN A 47 1.14 -14.79 13.48
CA GLN A 47 0.88 -15.71 12.37
C GLN A 47 2.07 -15.76 11.42
N LYS A 48 2.16 -16.82 10.59
CA LYS A 48 3.20 -16.91 9.56
C LYS A 48 3.06 -15.82 8.50
N THR A 49 1.82 -15.47 8.15
CA THR A 49 1.51 -14.48 7.11
C THR A 49 0.19 -13.78 7.42
N ALA A 50 0.09 -12.49 7.10
CA ALA A 50 -1.17 -11.74 7.09
C ALA A 50 -1.28 -10.90 5.81
N ALA A 51 -2.41 -11.00 5.11
CA ALA A 51 -2.64 -10.28 3.86
C ALA A 51 -2.94 -8.79 4.09
N CYS A 52 -3.72 -8.48 5.13
CA CYS A 52 -4.03 -7.13 5.56
C CYS A 52 -4.16 -7.06 7.09
N LEU A 53 -3.87 -5.89 7.66
CA LEU A 53 -4.12 -5.58 9.07
C LEU A 53 -5.00 -4.34 9.16
N CYS A 54 -5.82 -4.28 10.20
CA CYS A 54 -6.74 -3.18 10.45
C CYS A 54 -6.64 -2.76 11.91
N LEU A 55 -6.39 -1.48 12.15
CA LEU A 55 -6.45 -0.90 13.49
C LEU A 55 -7.81 -0.23 13.68
N THR A 56 -8.55 -0.64 14.71
CA THR A 56 -9.86 -0.10 15.06
C THR A 56 -9.80 0.92 16.18
N THR A 57 -8.90 0.70 17.13
CA THR A 57 -8.77 1.51 18.35
C THR A 57 -7.30 1.65 18.72
N VAL A 58 -6.93 2.84 19.16
CA VAL A 58 -5.58 3.18 19.64
C VAL A 58 -5.72 3.71 21.07
N LYS A 59 -4.79 3.34 21.95
CA LYS A 59 -4.75 3.84 23.33
C LYS A 59 -4.49 5.35 23.32
N ASN A 60 -4.91 6.05 24.36
CA ASN A 60 -4.80 7.51 24.39
C ASN A 60 -3.33 7.97 24.41
N GLU A 61 -2.44 7.18 25.00
CA GLU A 61 -1.00 7.43 25.09
C GLU A 61 -0.33 7.53 23.70
N ASP A 62 -0.70 6.64 22.78
CA ASP A 62 -0.08 6.54 21.45
C ASP A 62 -0.76 7.43 20.39
N LYS A 63 -1.84 8.12 20.76
CA LYS A 63 -2.72 8.82 19.82
C LYS A 63 -2.01 9.94 19.05
N MET A 64 -1.10 10.66 19.70
CA MET A 64 -0.35 11.74 19.07
C MET A 64 0.64 11.22 18.00
N GLU A 65 1.37 10.16 18.31
CA GLU A 65 2.30 9.54 17.36
C GLU A 65 1.55 8.90 16.19
N PHE A 66 0.44 8.24 16.49
CA PHE A 66 -0.43 7.65 15.48
C PHE A 66 -0.98 8.70 14.49
N SER A 67 -1.36 9.90 14.97
CA SER A 67 -1.83 10.97 14.08
C SER A 67 -0.79 11.40 13.04
N LYS A 68 0.48 11.51 13.45
CA LYS A 68 1.58 11.85 12.54
C LYS A 68 1.76 10.79 11.45
N ILE A 69 1.64 9.51 11.84
CA ILE A 69 1.71 8.39 10.90
C ILE A 69 0.54 8.43 9.90
N LEU A 70 -0.68 8.73 10.38
CA LEU A 70 -1.85 8.83 9.52
C LEU A 70 -1.71 9.93 8.46
N GLU A 71 -1.19 11.10 8.84
CA GLU A 71 -0.94 12.22 7.92
C GLU A 71 0.05 11.82 6.82
N ALA A 72 1.17 11.20 7.20
CA ALA A 72 2.16 10.72 6.25
C ALA A 72 1.59 9.65 5.29
N ILE A 73 0.72 8.77 5.79
CA ILE A 73 0.08 7.74 4.97
C ILE A 73 -0.91 8.35 3.98
N LYS A 74 -1.78 9.26 4.44
CA LYS A 74 -2.78 9.91 3.57
C LYS A 74 -2.12 10.64 2.40
N ALA A 75 -1.08 11.42 2.66
CA ALA A 75 -0.34 12.17 1.65
C ALA A 75 0.33 11.27 0.59
N ASN A 76 0.68 10.03 0.96
CA ASN A 76 1.36 9.10 0.05
C ASN A 76 0.41 8.20 -0.74
N PHE A 77 -0.73 7.82 -0.17
CA PHE A 77 -1.61 6.81 -0.77
C PHE A 77 -2.99 7.36 -1.13
N ASN A 78 -3.75 7.86 -0.15
CA ASN A 78 -5.13 8.30 -0.36
C ASN A 78 -5.21 9.49 -1.33
N ASP A 79 -4.36 10.51 -1.15
CA ASP A 79 -4.42 11.75 -1.93
C ASP A 79 -3.94 11.52 -3.38
N LYS A 80 -3.03 10.55 -3.57
CA LYS A 80 -2.46 10.18 -4.88
C LYS A 80 -3.24 9.07 -5.58
N TYR A 81 -4.33 8.59 -4.99
CA TYR A 81 -5.09 7.46 -5.54
C TYR A 81 -5.55 7.71 -6.99
N ASP A 82 -6.07 8.91 -7.29
CA ASP A 82 -6.56 9.23 -8.64
C ASP A 82 -5.43 9.32 -9.67
N GLU A 83 -4.25 9.76 -9.25
CA GLU A 83 -3.07 9.78 -10.11
C GLU A 83 -2.63 8.35 -10.43
N TYR A 84 -2.49 7.51 -9.41
CA TYR A 84 -2.08 6.11 -9.57
C TYR A 84 -3.08 5.28 -10.36
N ARG A 85 -4.38 5.55 -10.24
CA ARG A 85 -5.41 4.86 -11.03
C ARG A 85 -5.33 5.16 -12.53
N LYS A 86 -4.96 6.38 -12.90
CA LYS A 86 -4.89 6.83 -14.31
C LYS A 86 -3.57 6.43 -14.98
N LYS A 87 -2.53 6.17 -14.20
CA LYS A 87 -1.20 5.82 -14.70
C LYS A 87 -1.02 4.31 -14.78
N TRP A 88 -0.80 3.81 -15.99
CA TRP A 88 -0.43 2.42 -16.20
C TRP A 88 1.04 2.19 -15.84
N GLY A 89 1.31 1.18 -15.03
CA GLY A 89 2.67 0.72 -14.73
C GLY A 89 3.18 -0.30 -15.74
N GLY A 90 4.41 -0.78 -15.52
CA GLY A 90 5.03 -1.80 -16.38
C GLY A 90 5.63 -1.21 -17.66
N GLY A 91 5.80 -2.05 -18.69
CA GLY A 91 6.37 -1.64 -19.98
C GLY A 91 7.87 -1.28 -19.96
N ILE A 92 8.58 -1.62 -18.87
CA ILE A 92 10.01 -1.34 -18.75
C ILE A 92 10.79 -2.41 -19.53
N MET A 93 11.48 -1.99 -20.59
CA MET A 93 12.34 -2.89 -21.39
C MET A 93 13.51 -3.42 -20.55
N GLY A 94 14.00 -4.62 -20.86
CA GLY A 94 15.20 -5.17 -20.21
C GLY A 94 16.45 -4.35 -20.50
N SER A 95 17.46 -4.42 -19.62
CA SER A 95 18.69 -3.62 -19.69
C SER A 95 19.41 -3.71 -21.04
N LYS A 96 19.52 -4.92 -21.62
CA LYS A 96 20.13 -5.13 -22.95
C LYS A 96 19.36 -4.44 -24.07
N SER A 97 18.03 -4.46 -24.01
CA SER A 97 17.17 -3.80 -25.00
C SER A 97 17.25 -2.29 -24.88
N GLN A 98 17.21 -1.75 -23.65
CA GLN A 98 17.38 -0.32 -23.41
C GLN A 98 18.74 0.19 -23.91
N ALA A 99 19.83 -0.56 -23.67
CA ALA A 99 21.15 -0.21 -24.17
C ALA A 99 21.22 -0.18 -25.70
N LYS A 100 20.58 -1.14 -26.38
CA LYS A 100 20.48 -1.16 -27.85
C LYS A 100 19.69 0.03 -28.40
N THR A 101 18.54 0.35 -27.80
CA THR A 101 17.73 1.52 -28.19
C THR A 101 18.53 2.81 -28.01
N LYS A 102 19.16 2.99 -26.85
CA LYS A 102 19.98 4.17 -26.54
C LYS A 102 21.20 4.32 -27.45
N ALA A 103 21.80 3.22 -27.90
CA ALA A 103 22.90 3.23 -28.86
C ALA A 103 22.44 3.57 -30.29
N LYS A 104 21.16 3.34 -30.62
CA LYS A 104 20.56 3.67 -31.92
C LYS A 104 20.03 5.11 -31.99
N GLU A 105 19.69 5.69 -30.83
CA GLU A 105 19.26 7.09 -30.69
C GLU A 105 20.44 8.09 -30.64
N ARG A 106 21.67 7.59 -30.49
CA ARG A 106 22.91 8.34 -30.63
C ARG A 106 23.39 8.32 -32.07
#